data_AF-A0A1L7CXU0-F1
#
_entry.id   AF-A0A1L7CXU0-F1
#
_cell.length_a   1.000
_cell.length_b   1.000
_cell.length_c   1.000
_cell.angle_alpha   90.00
_cell.angle_beta   90.00
_cell.angle_gamma   90.00
#
_symmetry.space_group_name_H-M   'P 1'
#
loop_
_entity.id
_entity.type
_entity.pdbx_description
1 polymer ?
#
loop_
_entity_poly.entity_id
_entity_poly.type
_entity_poly.pdbx_seq_one_letter_code
_entity_poly.pdbx_strand_id
1 'polypeptide(L)'
;MTVCLEDIYRIGPGPHLLDAVAPMAAAARFAAAARPGPGDLVEVALRGRLARVPLGRGPGRAVLLGLAGRDPRTVTAAEAPVLGAPIPAEGSVAGVRYRIRRDPAELPVVPDGLVLRLPLARGDAPAPGIVLHCRADGRVLSAGELAGRRPTAPPTALPDAGELLDRARLAGSLAGAVAAAHAARTGDPDSAAAHLDDVWAVMRESVAAGLSRRVGPAGVSPRAPGLLDGLLRGAGAGGAGLDWVRLYALAVSEENAAGGRVVACGGNSCCGVLPAVLHHGLGGPAGPRRAAAHEFLLAAAGAGAVWATAPEPERAAAMAAAGLATVHGAEPAAALAAARRAAAGLPAGADAGDVAVRAIRAVAAPRAA
;
A
#
# COMPACT_ATOMS: atom_id res chain seq x y z
N MET A 1 -20.08 9.07 -6.63
CA MET A 1 -18.69 8.56 -6.65
C MET A 1 -17.67 9.60 -6.16
N THR A 2 -17.01 9.35 -5.02
CA THR A 2 -15.81 10.09 -4.58
C THR A 2 -14.62 9.13 -4.57
N VAL A 3 -13.99 8.88 -5.72
CA VAL A 3 -12.78 8.06 -5.78
C VAL A 3 -11.58 8.94 -5.44
N CYS A 4 -10.84 8.55 -4.41
CA CYS A 4 -9.60 9.19 -3.96
C CYS A 4 -8.43 8.28 -4.33
N LEU A 5 -7.51 8.73 -5.19
CA LEU A 5 -6.42 7.90 -5.67
C LEU A 5 -5.43 7.60 -4.55
N GLU A 6 -5.30 8.50 -3.57
CA GLU A 6 -4.45 8.34 -2.38
C GLU A 6 -5.03 7.35 -1.36
N ASP A 7 -6.34 7.09 -1.42
CA ASP A 7 -6.99 6.06 -0.61
C ASP A 7 -6.91 4.68 -1.26
N ILE A 8 -6.81 4.62 -2.60
CA ILE A 8 -6.61 3.38 -3.35
C ILE A 8 -5.13 2.97 -3.36
N TYR A 9 -4.25 3.92 -3.69
CA TYR A 9 -2.81 3.74 -3.83
C TYR A 9 -2.07 4.48 -2.73
N ARG A 10 -1.62 3.72 -1.74
CA ARG A 10 -0.87 4.26 -0.59
C ARG A 10 0.58 3.81 -0.66
N ILE A 11 1.50 4.77 -0.78
CA ILE A 11 2.94 4.54 -0.75
C ILE A 11 3.38 4.45 0.71
N GLY A 12 4.17 3.43 1.06
CA GLY A 12 4.75 3.30 2.38
C GLY A 12 5.68 2.10 2.53
N PRO A 13 6.35 1.96 3.68
CA PRO A 13 7.12 0.76 3.99
C PRO A 13 6.21 -0.45 4.19
N GLY A 14 6.70 -1.62 3.77
CA GLY A 14 6.16 -2.91 4.19
C GLY A 14 6.45 -3.26 5.66
N PRO A 15 5.92 -4.39 6.17
CA PRO A 15 5.13 -5.37 5.43
C PRO A 15 3.63 -5.10 5.44
N HIS A 16 3.10 -4.32 6.39
CA HIS A 16 1.67 -4.00 6.46
C HIS A 16 1.41 -2.52 6.78
N LEU A 17 0.29 -2.01 6.28
CA LEU A 17 -0.15 -0.64 6.50
C LEU A 17 -0.38 -0.33 7.99
N LEU A 18 -0.96 -1.28 8.73
CA LEU A 18 -1.31 -1.08 10.13
C LEU A 18 -0.08 -1.00 11.03
N ASP A 19 0.93 -1.84 10.83
CA ASP A 19 2.04 -2.00 11.76
C ASP A 19 3.37 -1.40 11.28
N ALA A 20 3.46 -0.98 10.01
CA ALA A 20 4.59 -0.22 9.48
C ALA A 20 4.23 1.25 9.17
N VAL A 21 3.17 1.49 8.40
CA VAL A 21 2.85 2.85 7.90
C VAL A 21 2.17 3.72 8.96
N ALA A 22 1.06 3.25 9.53
CA ALA A 22 0.26 4.02 10.48
C ALA A 22 1.05 4.44 11.75
N PRO A 23 1.75 3.54 12.48
CA PRO A 23 2.51 3.92 13.67
C PRO A 23 3.65 4.89 13.34
N MET A 24 4.26 4.77 12.16
CA MET A 24 5.31 5.70 11.72
C MET A 24 4.73 7.09 11.47
N ALA A 25 3.63 7.18 10.71
CA ALA A 25 2.94 8.43 10.47
C ALA A 25 2.43 9.07 11.78
N ALA A 26 1.98 8.26 12.74
CA ALA A 26 1.53 8.73 14.05
C ALA A 26 2.70 9.29 14.87
N ALA A 27 3.83 8.58 14.93
CA ALA A 27 5.03 9.05 15.63
C ALA A 27 5.61 10.33 14.98
N ALA A 28 5.65 10.40 13.65
CA ALA A 28 6.09 11.60 12.92
C ALA A 28 5.16 12.79 13.17
N ARG A 29 3.84 12.58 13.15
CA ARG A 29 2.85 13.61 13.49
C ARG A 29 3.01 14.10 14.92
N PHE A 30 3.26 13.21 15.87
CA PHE A 30 3.55 13.57 17.25
C PHE A 30 4.85 14.39 17.34
N ALA A 31 5.94 13.94 16.71
CA ALA A 31 7.23 14.63 16.74
C ALA A 31 7.13 16.05 16.14
N ALA A 32 6.36 16.22 15.06
CA ALA A 32 6.13 17.53 14.45
C ALA A 32 5.34 18.49 15.39
N ALA A 33 4.39 17.96 16.16
CA ALA A 33 3.55 18.74 17.06
C ALA A 33 4.23 19.05 18.40
N ALA A 34 4.85 18.05 19.03
CA ALA A 34 5.46 18.15 20.36
C ALA A 34 6.92 18.65 20.31
N ARG A 35 7.60 18.49 19.17
CA ARG A 35 8.99 18.93 18.92
C ARG A 35 9.96 18.49 20.04
N PRO A 36 10.07 17.18 20.33
CA PRO A 36 10.98 16.70 21.37
C PRO A 36 12.43 17.09 21.03
N GLY A 37 13.13 17.64 22.01
CA GLY A 37 14.53 18.05 21.91
C GLY A 37 15.51 16.92 22.27
N PRO A 38 16.81 17.17 22.07
CA PRO A 38 17.85 16.23 22.49
C PRO A 38 17.78 15.92 23.99
N GLY A 39 17.77 14.63 24.34
CA GLY A 39 17.71 14.16 25.73
C GLY A 39 16.30 14.05 26.31
N ASP A 40 15.28 14.61 25.65
CA ASP A 40 13.89 14.47 26.06
C ASP A 40 13.45 13.00 26.01
N LEU A 41 12.58 12.61 26.94
CA LEU A 41 12.00 11.27 26.97
C LEU A 41 10.62 11.29 26.30
N VAL A 42 10.46 10.51 25.23
CA VAL A 42 9.14 10.23 24.64
C VAL A 42 8.66 8.87 25.15
N GLU A 43 7.53 8.87 25.85
CA GLU A 43 6.86 7.64 26.24
C GLU A 43 5.81 7.27 25.18
N VAL A 44 5.85 6.03 24.71
CA VAL A 44 4.96 5.52 23.67
C VAL A 44 4.28 4.26 24.18
N ALA A 45 2.96 4.26 24.27
CA ALA A 45 2.18 3.04 24.48
C ALA A 45 1.56 2.57 23.17
N LEU A 46 2.01 1.40 22.69
CA LEU A 46 1.34 0.67 21.59
C LEU A 46 0.05 0.06 22.12
N ARG A 47 -1.07 0.23 21.40
CA ARG A 47 -2.41 -0.23 21.80
C ARG A 47 -3.00 -1.22 20.81
N GLY A 48 -3.95 -2.04 21.27
CA GLY A 48 -4.66 -3.01 20.44
C GLY A 48 -3.74 -4.06 19.80
N ARG A 49 -3.90 -4.31 18.50
CA ARG A 49 -3.09 -5.28 17.73
C ARG A 49 -1.63 -4.85 17.63
N LEU A 50 -1.33 -3.55 17.61
CA LEU A 50 0.06 -3.05 17.56
C LEU A 50 0.89 -3.52 18.75
N ALA A 51 0.28 -3.65 19.93
CA ALA A 51 0.96 -4.13 21.14
C ALA A 51 1.34 -5.63 21.07
N ARG A 52 0.67 -6.40 20.21
CA ARG A 52 0.87 -7.85 20.07
C ARG A 52 2.02 -8.20 19.13
N VAL A 53 2.40 -7.26 18.25
CA VAL A 53 3.52 -7.44 17.33
C VAL A 53 4.84 -7.15 18.05
N PRO A 54 5.88 -7.99 17.89
CA PRO A 54 7.21 -7.70 18.42
C PRO A 54 7.75 -6.38 17.87
N LEU A 55 8.45 -5.59 18.69
CA LEU A 55 8.90 -4.24 18.33
C LEU A 55 9.75 -4.21 17.04
N GLY A 56 10.65 -5.20 16.89
CA GLY A 56 11.49 -5.35 15.70
C GLY A 56 10.74 -5.76 14.43
N ARG A 57 9.49 -6.25 14.52
CA ARG A 57 8.72 -6.78 13.38
C ARG A 57 7.75 -5.79 12.74
N GLY A 58 7.75 -4.52 13.18
CA GLY A 58 6.90 -3.50 12.56
C GLY A 58 6.79 -2.25 13.42
N PRO A 59 5.95 -2.26 14.48
CA PRO A 59 5.50 -1.02 15.12
C PRO A 59 6.61 -0.33 15.90
N GLY A 60 7.56 -1.06 16.48
CA GLY A 60 8.72 -0.46 17.13
C GLY A 60 9.61 0.26 16.12
N ARG A 61 9.97 -0.41 15.02
CA ARG A 61 10.72 0.20 13.90
C ARG A 61 10.02 1.45 13.38
N ALA A 62 8.72 1.34 13.11
CA ALA A 62 7.89 2.41 12.60
C ALA A 62 7.89 3.63 13.54
N VAL A 63 7.69 3.43 14.84
CA VAL A 63 7.74 4.49 15.84
C VAL A 63 9.10 5.17 15.85
N LEU A 64 10.21 4.41 15.84
CA LEU A 64 11.55 4.99 15.88
C LEU A 64 11.87 5.82 14.64
N LEU A 65 11.52 5.33 13.45
CA LEU A 65 11.70 6.07 12.21
C LEU A 65 10.83 7.35 12.18
N GLY A 66 9.60 7.27 12.67
CA GLY A 66 8.71 8.44 12.77
C GLY A 66 9.22 9.49 13.75
N LEU A 67 9.71 9.08 14.93
CA LEU A 67 10.36 9.98 15.89
C LEU A 67 11.64 10.60 15.34
N ALA A 68 12.35 9.89 14.46
CA ALA A 68 13.51 10.41 13.74
C ALA A 68 13.15 11.38 12.60
N GLY A 69 11.87 11.69 12.40
CA GLY A 69 11.39 12.62 11.37
C GLY A 69 11.42 12.06 9.95
N ARG A 70 11.52 10.73 9.78
CA ARG A 70 11.45 10.10 8.47
C ARG A 70 10.02 10.11 7.93
N ASP A 71 9.87 10.27 6.62
CA ASP A 71 8.57 10.20 5.94
C ASP A 71 8.28 8.75 5.49
N PRO A 72 7.16 8.14 5.93
CA PRO A 72 6.74 6.81 5.48
C PRO A 72 6.75 6.65 3.95
N ARG A 73 6.45 7.71 3.19
CA ARG A 73 6.46 7.65 1.72
C ARG A 73 7.85 7.47 1.13
N THR A 74 8.91 7.71 1.88
CA THR A 74 10.29 7.71 1.38
C THR A 74 11.17 6.62 1.97
N VAL A 75 10.78 6.06 3.13
CA VAL A 75 11.55 5.03 3.84
C VAL A 75 11.85 3.83 2.98
N THR A 76 13.11 3.40 3.01
CA THR A 76 13.60 2.18 2.37
C THR A 76 13.81 1.04 3.36
N ALA A 77 14.00 -0.19 2.84
CA ALA A 77 14.31 -1.36 3.67
C ALA A 77 15.67 -1.26 4.38
N ALA A 78 16.60 -0.48 3.83
CA ALA A 78 17.96 -0.34 4.37
C ALA A 78 18.04 0.62 5.56
N GLU A 79 17.02 1.45 5.78
CA GLU A 79 17.02 2.43 6.86
C GLU A 79 16.92 1.78 8.23
N ALA A 80 17.84 2.19 9.10
CA ALA A 80 17.95 1.69 10.46
C ALA A 80 16.88 2.32 11.39
N PRO A 81 16.31 1.53 12.32
CA PRO A 81 16.54 0.10 12.51
C PRO A 81 15.94 -0.72 11.36
N VAL A 82 16.68 -1.70 10.84
CA VAL A 82 16.20 -2.57 9.76
C VAL A 82 15.09 -3.49 10.28
N LEU A 83 14.15 -3.87 9.42
CA LEU A 83 13.05 -4.75 9.80
C LEU A 83 13.60 -6.10 10.30
N GLY A 84 13.10 -6.55 11.45
CA GLY A 84 13.53 -7.78 12.13
C GLY A 84 14.68 -7.57 13.12
N ALA A 85 15.36 -6.42 13.13
CA ALA A 85 16.38 -6.14 14.12
C ALA A 85 15.79 -6.07 15.54
N PRO A 86 16.52 -6.54 16.58
CA PRO A 86 16.09 -6.36 17.96
C PRO A 86 15.94 -4.87 18.28
N ILE A 87 14.77 -4.50 18.80
CA ILE A 87 14.49 -3.13 19.28
C ILE A 87 14.22 -3.21 20.78
N PRO A 88 15.08 -2.62 21.63
CA PRO A 88 14.84 -2.59 23.06
C PRO A 88 13.66 -1.67 23.38
N ALA A 89 13.00 -1.92 24.51
CA ALA A 89 11.88 -1.10 24.96
C ALA A 89 12.29 0.34 25.32
N GLU A 90 13.55 0.56 25.69
CA GLU A 90 14.11 1.87 26.00
C GLU A 90 15.40 2.10 25.21
N GLY A 91 15.66 3.34 24.84
CA GLY A 91 16.84 3.70 24.07
C GLY A 91 16.83 5.15 23.62
N SER A 92 17.56 5.44 22.55
CA SER A 92 17.52 6.76 21.90
C SER A 92 17.50 6.64 20.38
N VAL A 93 16.88 7.61 19.73
CA VAL A 93 16.83 7.75 18.27
C VAL A 93 16.88 9.23 17.93
N ALA A 94 17.74 9.62 16.98
CA ALA A 94 17.91 11.01 16.55
C ALA A 94 18.10 12.02 17.73
N GLY A 95 18.78 11.60 18.80
CA GLY A 95 19.01 12.43 20.00
C GLY A 95 17.87 12.43 21.02
N VAL A 96 16.70 11.88 20.71
CA VAL A 96 15.55 11.78 21.61
C VAL A 96 15.59 10.43 22.33
N ARG A 97 15.38 10.40 23.65
CA ARG A 97 15.20 9.16 24.41
C ARG A 97 13.79 8.64 24.23
N TYR A 98 13.61 7.32 24.19
CA TYR A 98 12.30 6.71 24.08
C TYR A 98 12.08 5.64 25.13
N ARG A 99 10.80 5.43 25.48
CA ARG A 99 10.30 4.26 26.22
C ARG A 99 9.03 3.75 25.55
N ILE A 100 9.09 2.56 24.96
CA ILE A 100 7.97 1.90 24.28
C ILE A 100 7.38 0.82 25.19
N ARG A 101 6.12 1.02 25.61
CA ARG A 101 5.31 0.01 26.31
C ARG A 101 4.36 -0.66 25.32
N ARG A 102 4.24 -1.98 25.41
CA ARG A 102 3.20 -2.75 24.70
C ARG A 102 2.04 -2.98 25.65
N ASP A 103 0.88 -2.41 25.34
CA ASP A 103 -0.32 -2.50 26.15
C ASP A 103 -1.48 -3.03 25.28
N PRO A 104 -1.89 -4.29 25.44
CA PRO A 104 -2.86 -4.92 24.54
C PRO A 104 -4.28 -4.36 24.68
N ALA A 105 -4.53 -3.49 25.66
CA ALA A 105 -5.83 -2.85 25.80
C ALA A 105 -6.14 -1.98 24.57
N GLU A 106 -7.40 -2.02 24.14
CA GLU A 106 -7.86 -1.31 22.95
C GLU A 106 -8.13 0.17 23.27
N LEU A 107 -8.14 1.00 22.23
CA LEU A 107 -8.63 2.37 22.31
C LEU A 107 -10.15 2.41 21.99
N PRO A 108 -10.93 3.36 22.53
CA PRO A 108 -12.39 3.28 22.52
C PRO A 108 -13.08 3.37 21.14
N VAL A 109 -12.49 4.08 20.17
CA VAL A 109 -13.15 4.37 18.87
C VAL A 109 -12.56 3.52 17.75
N VAL A 110 -11.24 3.57 17.59
CA VAL A 110 -10.47 2.68 16.73
C VAL A 110 -9.52 1.93 17.65
N PRO A 111 -9.55 0.58 17.69
CA PRO A 111 -8.89 -0.20 18.74
C PRO A 111 -7.38 -0.10 18.74
N ASP A 112 -6.79 0.11 17.56
CA ASP A 112 -5.35 0.19 17.35
C ASP A 112 -4.87 1.65 17.38
N GLY A 113 -3.71 1.89 17.99
CA GLY A 113 -3.13 3.22 18.01
C GLY A 113 -1.93 3.38 18.94
N LEU A 114 -1.50 4.63 19.04
CA LEU A 114 -0.42 5.08 19.89
C LEU A 114 -0.95 6.07 20.93
N VAL A 115 -0.49 5.94 22.17
CA VAL A 115 -0.58 7.01 23.16
C VAL A 115 0.84 7.52 23.40
N LEU A 116 1.11 8.76 22.98
CA LEU A 116 2.43 9.37 23.07
C LEU A 116 2.44 10.48 24.11
N ARG A 117 3.51 10.56 24.90
CA ARG A 117 3.70 11.57 25.93
C ARG A 117 5.11 12.12 25.88
N LEU A 118 5.22 13.42 26.11
CA LEU A 118 6.48 14.11 26.42
C LEU A 118 6.35 14.60 27.87
N PRO A 119 6.86 13.85 28.86
CA PRO A 119 6.80 14.27 30.26
C PRO A 119 7.57 15.57 30.45
N LEU A 120 6.98 16.51 31.18
CA LEU A 120 7.66 17.75 31.56
C LEU A 120 8.72 17.46 32.64
N ALA A 121 9.70 18.36 32.76
CA ALA A 121 10.70 18.30 33.83
C ALA A 121 10.01 18.34 35.21
N ARG A 122 10.68 17.78 36.24
CA ARG A 122 10.14 17.69 37.61
C ARG A 122 9.60 19.04 38.10
N GLY A 123 8.28 19.12 38.30
CA GLY A 123 7.61 20.30 38.86
C GLY A 123 6.26 20.61 38.20
N ASP A 124 6.11 20.26 36.92
CA ASP A 124 4.87 20.49 36.17
C ASP A 124 4.00 19.24 36.08
N ALA A 125 2.68 19.44 36.03
CA ALA A 125 1.74 18.34 35.78
C ALA A 125 2.04 17.71 34.40
N PRO A 126 2.12 16.36 34.30
CA PRO A 126 2.41 15.72 33.02
C PRO A 126 1.36 16.11 31.99
N ALA A 127 1.81 16.58 30.82
CA ALA A 127 0.91 16.89 29.72
C ALA A 127 0.03 15.66 29.39
N PRO A 128 -1.27 15.84 29.12
CA PRO A 128 -2.13 14.74 28.71
C PRO A 128 -1.55 14.09 27.45
N GLY A 129 -1.50 12.76 27.44
CA GLY A 129 -0.95 12.03 26.29
C GLY A 129 -1.74 12.26 25.01
N ILE A 130 -1.03 12.46 23.91
CA ILE A 130 -1.62 12.58 22.58
C ILE A 130 -2.00 11.18 22.12
N VAL A 131 -3.30 10.97 21.88
CA VAL A 131 -3.85 9.72 21.38
C VAL A 131 -3.98 9.81 19.86
N LEU A 132 -3.30 8.90 19.15
CA LEU A 132 -3.35 8.78 17.70
C LEU A 132 -3.80 7.37 17.33
N HIS A 133 -4.98 7.29 16.74
CA HIS A 133 -5.60 6.05 16.28
C HIS A 133 -5.00 5.62 14.94
N CYS A 134 -4.61 4.36 14.84
CA CYS A 134 -4.03 3.75 13.64
C CYS A 134 -5.07 2.84 12.98
N ARG A 135 -5.42 3.11 11.72
CA ARG A 135 -6.38 2.29 10.98
C ARG A 135 -5.66 1.20 10.18
N ALA A 136 -6.39 0.13 9.88
CA ALA A 136 -5.87 -0.97 9.05
C ALA A 136 -5.46 -0.53 7.65
N ASP A 137 -6.07 0.53 7.13
CA ASP A 137 -5.71 1.15 5.86
C ASP A 137 -4.43 2.00 5.94
N GLY A 138 -3.80 2.18 7.11
CA GLY A 138 -2.60 3.00 7.25
C GLY A 138 -2.86 4.47 7.61
N ARG A 139 -4.13 4.90 7.73
CA ARG A 139 -4.48 6.27 8.14
C ARG A 139 -4.32 6.45 9.64
N VAL A 140 -3.96 7.67 10.02
CA VAL A 140 -3.85 8.10 11.42
C VAL A 140 -4.87 9.18 11.72
N LEU A 141 -5.60 9.03 12.83
CA LEU A 141 -6.63 9.97 13.27
C LEU A 141 -6.41 10.37 14.73
N SER A 142 -6.58 11.65 15.05
CA SER A 142 -6.66 12.14 16.42
C SER A 142 -8.08 11.99 16.99
N ALA A 143 -8.22 12.08 18.31
CA ALA A 143 -9.53 12.10 18.95
C ALA A 143 -10.43 13.24 18.42
N GLY A 144 -9.86 14.42 18.16
CA GLY A 144 -10.58 15.56 17.60
C GLY A 144 -11.06 15.31 16.16
N GLU A 145 -10.24 14.65 15.33
CA GLU A 145 -10.61 14.26 13.96
C GLU A 145 -11.70 13.18 13.93
N LEU A 146 -11.75 12.33 14.96
CA LEU A 146 -12.83 11.36 15.13
C LEU A 146 -14.12 12.03 15.62
N ALA A 147 -14.04 12.99 16.55
CA ALA A 147 -15.20 13.69 17.10
C ALA A 147 -15.83 14.70 16.11
N GLY A 148 -15.01 15.39 15.32
CA GLY A 148 -15.46 16.35 14.30
C GLY A 148 -16.01 15.69 13.02
N ARG A 149 -15.79 14.39 12.85
CA ARG A 149 -16.45 13.62 11.81
C ARG A 149 -17.86 13.29 12.27
N ARG A 150 -18.87 13.94 11.66
CA ARG A 150 -20.13 13.21 11.38
C ARG A 150 -19.72 11.88 10.74
N PRO A 151 -20.43 10.76 10.95
CA PRO A 151 -20.29 9.61 10.09
C PRO A 151 -20.66 10.07 8.67
N THR A 152 -19.71 10.67 7.97
CA THR A 152 -19.66 10.59 6.53
C THR A 152 -19.79 9.10 6.31
N ALA A 153 -20.77 8.69 5.50
CA ALA A 153 -20.80 7.35 4.95
C ALA A 153 -19.34 6.91 4.70
N PRO A 154 -19.00 5.62 4.94
CA PRO A 154 -17.64 5.14 4.72
C PRO A 154 -17.08 5.76 3.43
N PRO A 155 -15.76 6.05 3.29
CA PRO A 155 -15.16 6.73 2.11
C PRO A 155 -15.41 6.08 0.73
N THR A 156 -16.34 5.16 0.70
CA THR A 156 -16.84 4.27 -0.29
C THR A 156 -18.37 4.29 -0.18
N ALA A 157 -19.03 5.41 -0.50
CA ALA A 157 -20.26 5.27 -1.29
C ALA A 157 -19.77 4.77 -2.65
N LEU A 158 -19.56 3.45 -2.71
CA LEU A 158 -19.06 2.76 -3.88
C LEU A 158 -20.07 3.00 -4.99
N PRO A 159 -19.65 3.42 -6.20
CA PRO A 159 -20.50 3.10 -7.32
C PRO A 159 -20.69 1.59 -7.29
N ASP A 160 -21.94 1.11 -7.34
CA ASP A 160 -22.13 -0.21 -7.91
C ASP A 160 -21.53 -0.19 -9.33
N ALA A 161 -21.23 -1.36 -9.90
CA ALA A 161 -20.63 -1.41 -11.22
C ALA A 161 -21.45 -0.64 -12.29
N GLY A 162 -22.76 -0.46 -12.07
CA GLY A 162 -23.65 0.34 -12.92
C GLY A 162 -23.32 1.84 -12.90
N GLU A 163 -23.22 2.47 -11.73
CA GLU A 163 -22.88 3.90 -11.64
C GLU A 163 -21.50 4.19 -12.28
N LEU A 164 -20.52 3.32 -12.09
CA LEU A 164 -19.20 3.47 -12.71
C LEU A 164 -19.28 3.37 -14.24
N LEU A 165 -20.13 2.47 -14.77
CA LEU A 165 -20.36 2.35 -16.21
C LEU A 165 -21.04 3.57 -16.79
N ASP A 166 -22.07 4.11 -16.13
CA ASP A 166 -22.78 5.30 -16.61
C ASP A 166 -21.85 6.51 -16.67
N ARG A 167 -21.01 6.69 -15.65
CA ARG A 167 -19.97 7.72 -15.67
C ARG A 167 -18.91 7.47 -16.74
N ALA A 168 -18.50 6.22 -16.95
CA ALA A 168 -17.56 5.87 -18.00
C ALA A 168 -18.11 6.15 -19.39
N ARG A 169 -19.41 5.96 -19.63
CA ARG A 169 -20.08 6.36 -20.88
C ARG A 169 -20.05 7.87 -21.07
N LEU A 170 -20.34 8.64 -20.02
CA LEU A 170 -20.30 10.12 -20.08
C LEU A 170 -18.88 10.65 -20.30
N ALA A 171 -17.88 10.02 -19.70
CA ALA A 171 -16.48 10.43 -19.80
C ALA A 171 -15.73 9.81 -21.00
N GLY A 172 -16.39 8.93 -21.77
CA GLY A 172 -15.80 8.19 -22.89
C GLY A 172 -14.83 7.06 -22.52
N SER A 173 -14.46 6.91 -21.25
CA SER A 173 -13.61 5.81 -20.77
C SER A 173 -13.74 5.58 -19.27
N LEU A 174 -13.33 4.40 -18.82
CA LEU A 174 -13.25 4.07 -17.39
C LEU A 174 -12.23 4.96 -16.66
N ALA A 175 -11.06 5.18 -17.28
CA ALA A 175 -10.01 6.03 -16.73
C ALA A 175 -10.48 7.49 -16.60
N GLY A 176 -11.17 8.02 -17.62
CA GLY A 176 -11.72 9.38 -17.61
C GLY A 176 -12.76 9.58 -16.50
N ALA A 177 -13.64 8.61 -16.28
CA ALA A 177 -14.63 8.69 -15.19
C ALA A 177 -13.97 8.76 -13.80
N VAL A 178 -12.89 7.98 -13.59
CA VAL A 178 -12.15 7.98 -12.33
C VAL A 178 -11.36 9.27 -12.14
N ALA A 179 -10.70 9.77 -13.19
CA ALA A 179 -10.00 11.05 -13.17
C ALA A 179 -10.95 12.21 -12.83
N ALA A 180 -12.11 12.27 -13.48
CA ALA A 180 -13.13 13.28 -13.21
C ALA A 180 -13.66 13.21 -11.76
N ALA A 181 -13.88 12.01 -11.23
CA ALA A 181 -14.31 11.86 -9.84
C ALA A 181 -13.22 12.21 -8.82
N HIS A 182 -11.95 11.96 -9.15
CA HIS A 182 -10.84 12.39 -8.32
C HIS A 182 -10.71 13.92 -8.30
N ALA A 183 -10.72 14.55 -9.47
CA ALA A 183 -10.68 16.00 -9.64
C ALA A 183 -11.81 16.71 -8.89
N ALA A 184 -13.04 16.18 -8.97
CA ALA A 184 -14.19 16.72 -8.25
C ALA A 184 -14.02 16.70 -6.72
N ARG A 185 -13.22 15.76 -6.19
CA ARG A 185 -12.96 15.63 -4.76
C ARG A 185 -11.79 16.51 -4.30
N THR A 186 -10.74 16.61 -5.11
CA THR A 186 -9.56 17.43 -4.79
C THR A 186 -9.77 18.91 -5.09
N GLY A 187 -10.71 19.24 -5.98
CA GLY A 187 -10.87 20.57 -6.55
C GLY A 187 -9.81 20.90 -7.60
N ASP A 188 -9.02 19.92 -8.05
CA ASP A 188 -7.91 20.10 -8.98
C ASP A 188 -7.94 19.03 -10.09
N PRO A 189 -8.19 19.41 -11.37
CA PRO A 189 -8.22 18.50 -12.50
C PRO A 189 -6.90 17.77 -12.76
N ASP A 190 -5.77 18.37 -12.39
CA ASP A 190 -4.43 17.86 -12.70
C ASP A 190 -3.81 17.07 -11.53
N SER A 191 -4.44 17.09 -10.37
CA SER A 191 -3.98 16.42 -9.14
C SER A 191 -3.69 14.92 -9.29
N ALA A 192 -4.42 14.23 -10.19
CA ALA A 192 -4.23 12.81 -10.43
C ALA A 192 -2.83 12.51 -10.99
N ALA A 193 -2.32 13.33 -11.91
CA ALA A 193 -1.13 13.00 -12.69
C ALA A 193 0.12 12.88 -11.81
N ALA A 194 0.31 13.80 -10.86
CA ALA A 194 1.47 13.80 -9.98
C ALA A 194 1.49 12.58 -9.05
N HIS A 195 0.35 12.24 -8.43
CA HIS A 195 0.27 11.07 -7.57
C HIS A 195 0.42 9.75 -8.36
N LEU A 196 -0.11 9.69 -9.59
CA LEU A 196 0.06 8.52 -10.45
C LEU A 196 1.51 8.34 -10.93
N ASP A 197 2.25 9.43 -11.14
CA ASP A 197 3.69 9.38 -11.42
C ASP A 197 4.47 8.81 -10.24
N ASP A 198 4.20 9.29 -9.02
CA ASP A 198 4.80 8.76 -7.79
C ASP A 198 4.50 7.26 -7.64
N VAL A 199 3.23 6.88 -7.78
CA VAL A 199 2.79 5.48 -7.70
C VAL A 199 3.53 4.63 -8.71
N TRP A 200 3.58 5.05 -9.97
CA TRP A 200 4.25 4.29 -11.02
C TRP A 200 5.76 4.18 -10.79
N ALA A 201 6.41 5.27 -10.36
CA ALA A 201 7.82 5.27 -10.02
C ALA A 201 8.12 4.25 -8.91
N VAL A 202 7.37 4.28 -7.81
CA VAL A 202 7.53 3.33 -6.69
C VAL A 202 7.24 1.89 -7.12
N MET A 203 6.25 1.65 -7.98
CA MET A 203 6.00 0.31 -8.52
C MET A 203 7.20 -0.23 -9.31
N ARG A 204 7.87 0.61 -10.12
CA ARG A 204 9.05 0.20 -10.88
C ARG A 204 10.27 -0.04 -9.98
N GLU A 205 10.49 0.87 -9.03
CA GLU A 205 11.61 0.78 -8.10
C GLU A 205 11.49 -0.44 -7.18
N SER A 206 10.27 -0.77 -6.72
CA SER A 206 10.07 -1.96 -5.87
C SER A 206 10.33 -3.27 -6.62
N VAL A 207 10.01 -3.34 -7.91
CA VAL A 207 10.43 -4.47 -8.77
C VAL A 207 11.96 -4.54 -8.84
N ALA A 208 12.63 -3.43 -9.18
CA ALA A 208 14.08 -3.39 -9.30
C ALA A 208 14.82 -3.74 -7.99
N ALA A 209 14.32 -3.23 -6.87
CA ALA A 209 14.83 -3.51 -5.52
C ALA A 209 14.69 -5.00 -5.18
N GLY A 210 13.51 -5.59 -5.44
CA GLY A 210 13.26 -7.01 -5.22
C GLY A 210 14.17 -7.92 -6.06
N LEU A 211 14.38 -7.61 -7.34
CA LEU A 211 15.29 -8.36 -8.23
C LEU A 211 16.76 -8.26 -7.80
N SER A 212 17.14 -7.12 -7.22
CA SER A 212 18.51 -6.87 -6.76
C SER A 212 18.77 -7.35 -5.32
N ARG A 213 17.73 -7.74 -4.60
CA ARG A 213 17.82 -8.15 -3.19
C ARG A 213 18.67 -9.41 -3.06
N ARG A 214 19.58 -9.44 -2.10
CA ARG A 214 20.41 -10.63 -1.78
C ARG A 214 20.14 -11.19 -0.39
N VAL A 215 19.62 -10.34 0.50
CA VAL A 215 19.29 -10.70 1.88
C VAL A 215 17.81 -10.41 2.10
N GLY A 216 17.07 -11.43 2.53
CA GLY A 216 15.67 -11.29 2.91
C GLY A 216 15.51 -11.12 4.42
N PRO A 217 14.27 -10.83 4.85
CA PRO A 217 13.96 -10.62 6.26
C PRO A 217 14.24 -11.88 7.08
N ALA A 218 14.75 -11.71 8.30
CA ALA A 218 14.98 -12.78 9.28
C ALA A 218 15.81 -13.98 8.76
N GLY A 219 16.73 -13.74 7.81
CA GLY A 219 17.64 -14.78 7.29
C GLY A 219 17.05 -15.67 6.21
N VAL A 220 15.82 -15.42 5.75
CA VAL A 220 15.23 -16.11 4.60
C VAL A 220 15.83 -15.55 3.32
N SER A 221 16.44 -16.39 2.49
CA SER A 221 16.99 -15.97 1.20
C SER A 221 15.87 -15.58 0.23
N PRO A 222 15.99 -14.44 -0.48
CA PRO A 222 15.04 -14.05 -1.51
C PRO A 222 15.12 -15.01 -2.69
N ARG A 223 13.97 -15.31 -3.31
CA ARG A 223 13.84 -16.25 -4.43
C ARG A 223 13.85 -15.54 -5.78
N ALA A 224 13.44 -14.27 -5.84
CA ALA A 224 13.36 -13.53 -7.10
C ALA A 224 14.68 -13.48 -7.90
N PRO A 225 15.87 -13.25 -7.29
CA PRO A 225 17.13 -13.23 -8.05
C PRO A 225 17.46 -14.57 -8.71
N GLY A 226 17.25 -15.68 -8.00
CA GLY A 226 17.51 -17.02 -8.55
C GLY A 226 16.55 -17.37 -9.70
N LEU A 227 15.29 -16.92 -9.60
CA LEU A 227 14.32 -17.07 -10.68
C LEU A 227 14.70 -16.22 -11.91
N LEU A 228 15.16 -14.98 -11.70
CA LEU A 228 15.69 -14.13 -12.78
C LEU A 228 16.84 -14.81 -13.51
N ASP A 229 17.81 -15.35 -12.78
CA ASP A 229 18.95 -16.08 -13.36
C ASP A 229 18.50 -17.28 -14.19
N GLY A 230 17.47 -18.00 -13.73
CA GLY A 230 16.87 -19.13 -14.46
C GLY A 230 16.22 -18.69 -15.79
N LEU A 231 15.42 -17.62 -15.75
CA LEU A 231 14.74 -17.09 -16.94
C LEU A 231 15.73 -16.54 -17.97
N LEU A 232 16.78 -15.85 -17.53
CA LEU A 232 17.84 -15.33 -18.41
C LEU A 232 18.63 -16.44 -19.11
N ARG A 233 18.77 -17.61 -18.48
CA ARG A 233 19.43 -18.80 -19.07
C ARG A 233 18.54 -19.58 -20.04
N GLY A 234 17.32 -19.11 -20.33
CA GLY A 234 16.41 -19.75 -21.28
C GLY A 234 15.73 -21.02 -20.75
N ALA A 235 15.74 -21.25 -19.44
CA ALA A 235 14.98 -22.33 -18.83
C ALA A 235 13.47 -22.00 -18.84
N GLY A 236 12.78 -22.23 -19.97
CA GLY A 236 11.33 -22.06 -20.07
C GLY A 236 10.78 -21.72 -21.46
N ALA A 237 10.95 -22.60 -22.46
CA ALA A 237 10.49 -22.36 -23.84
C ALA A 237 8.97 -22.57 -24.09
N GLY A 238 8.11 -22.52 -23.07
CA GLY A 238 6.66 -22.77 -23.23
C GLY A 238 5.70 -21.80 -22.52
N GLY A 239 6.22 -20.85 -21.74
CA GLY A 239 5.40 -19.94 -20.91
C GLY A 239 6.08 -18.62 -20.55
N ALA A 240 7.18 -18.30 -21.24
CA ALA A 240 8.16 -17.29 -20.84
C ALA A 240 7.53 -15.97 -20.35
N GLY A 241 6.49 -15.47 -21.01
CA GLY A 241 5.84 -14.21 -20.62
C GLY A 241 5.21 -14.25 -19.22
N LEU A 242 4.44 -15.29 -18.90
CA LEU A 242 3.78 -15.38 -17.58
C LEU A 242 4.75 -15.67 -16.44
N ASP A 243 5.91 -16.27 -16.72
CA ASP A 243 6.94 -16.48 -15.72
C ASP A 243 7.64 -15.17 -15.34
N TRP A 244 7.80 -14.23 -16.28
CA TRP A 244 8.21 -12.85 -15.97
C TRP A 244 7.20 -12.14 -15.06
N VAL A 245 5.89 -12.33 -15.28
CA VAL A 245 4.85 -11.76 -14.40
C VAL A 245 5.01 -12.28 -12.98
N ARG A 246 5.17 -13.60 -12.83
CA ARG A 246 5.38 -14.22 -11.50
C ARG A 246 6.66 -13.71 -10.84
N LEU A 247 7.75 -13.57 -11.60
CA LEU A 247 9.00 -13.00 -11.12
C LEU A 247 8.80 -11.59 -10.57
N TYR A 248 8.15 -10.70 -11.32
CA TYR A 248 7.94 -9.31 -10.86
C TYR A 248 7.04 -9.25 -9.63
N ALA A 249 5.98 -10.06 -9.58
CA ALA A 249 5.08 -10.11 -8.43
C ALA A 249 5.83 -10.62 -7.17
N LEU A 250 6.67 -11.64 -7.33
CA LEU A 250 7.52 -12.17 -6.28
C LEU A 250 8.54 -11.14 -5.80
N ALA A 251 9.22 -10.43 -6.72
CA ALA A 251 10.21 -9.41 -6.40
C ALA A 251 9.61 -8.31 -5.50
N VAL A 252 8.44 -7.77 -5.86
CA VAL A 252 7.77 -6.75 -5.05
C VAL A 252 7.29 -7.31 -3.71
N SER A 253 6.82 -8.56 -3.70
CA SER A 253 6.38 -9.21 -2.45
C SER A 253 7.54 -9.41 -1.47
N GLU A 254 8.73 -9.77 -1.99
CA GLU A 254 9.96 -9.89 -1.20
C GLU A 254 10.48 -8.51 -0.72
N GLU A 255 10.33 -7.46 -1.53
CA GLU A 255 10.63 -6.09 -1.11
C GLU A 255 9.69 -5.62 0.00
N ASN A 256 8.39 -5.88 -0.11
CA ASN A 256 7.42 -5.61 0.96
C ASN A 256 7.76 -6.36 2.24
N ALA A 257 8.07 -7.66 2.14
CA ALA A 257 8.43 -8.48 3.30
C ALA A 257 9.71 -7.99 4.00
N ALA A 258 10.62 -7.36 3.26
CA ALA A 258 11.85 -6.76 3.80
C ALA A 258 11.65 -5.37 4.44
N GLY A 259 10.42 -4.84 4.46
CA GLY A 259 10.13 -3.49 4.96
C GLY A 259 10.47 -2.37 3.98
N GLY A 260 10.55 -2.74 2.70
CA GLY A 260 10.83 -1.84 1.58
C GLY A 260 9.67 -0.95 1.19
N ARG A 261 9.97 0.00 0.30
CA ARG A 261 8.99 0.97 -0.21
C ARG A 261 8.12 0.33 -1.28
N VAL A 262 6.81 0.21 -1.02
CA VAL A 262 5.84 -0.39 -1.94
C VAL A 262 4.58 0.45 -2.06
N VAL A 263 3.76 0.15 -3.08
CA VAL A 263 2.42 0.72 -3.22
C VAL A 263 1.38 -0.28 -2.76
N ALA A 264 0.67 0.05 -1.69
CA ALA A 264 -0.50 -0.69 -1.24
C ALA A 264 -1.70 -0.37 -2.14
N CYS A 265 -2.40 -1.41 -2.60
CA CYS A 265 -3.56 -1.29 -3.49
C CYS A 265 -4.82 -1.80 -2.77
N GLY A 266 -5.15 -1.17 -1.63
CA GLY A 266 -6.15 -1.68 -0.67
C GLY A 266 -5.59 -2.56 0.45
N GLY A 267 -4.29 -2.87 0.38
CA GLY A 267 -3.51 -3.62 1.35
C GLY A 267 -2.13 -3.95 0.78
N ASN A 268 -1.23 -4.50 1.60
CA ASN A 268 0.14 -4.84 1.18
C ASN A 268 0.30 -6.28 0.72
N SER A 269 -0.65 -7.18 1.01
CA SER A 269 -0.47 -8.62 0.71
C SER A 269 -0.37 -8.89 -0.80
N CYS A 270 -1.04 -8.06 -1.60
CA CYS A 270 -1.12 -8.17 -3.06
C CYS A 270 -0.42 -7.00 -3.78
N CYS A 271 0.49 -6.29 -3.10
CA CYS A 271 1.17 -5.11 -3.68
C CYS A 271 1.99 -5.43 -4.94
N GLY A 272 2.38 -6.68 -5.16
CA GLY A 272 3.11 -7.12 -6.36
C GLY A 272 2.24 -7.33 -7.61
N VAL A 273 0.91 -7.42 -7.48
CA VAL A 273 0.01 -7.77 -8.60
C VAL A 273 0.02 -6.70 -9.69
N LEU A 274 -0.32 -5.46 -9.32
CA LEU A 274 -0.40 -4.35 -10.28
C LEU A 274 0.95 -4.03 -10.92
N PRO A 275 2.07 -3.88 -10.16
CA PRO A 275 3.40 -3.70 -10.75
C PRO A 275 3.75 -4.80 -11.74
N ALA A 276 3.47 -6.07 -11.43
CA ALA A 276 3.80 -7.18 -12.31
C ALA A 276 3.04 -7.13 -13.64
N VAL A 277 1.73 -6.88 -13.57
CA VAL A 277 0.89 -6.76 -14.77
C VAL A 277 1.25 -5.50 -15.57
N LEU A 278 1.52 -4.39 -14.91
CA LEU A 278 1.90 -3.14 -15.58
C LEU A 278 3.29 -3.26 -16.23
N HIS A 279 4.26 -3.88 -15.56
CA HIS A 279 5.62 -4.06 -16.06
C HIS A 279 5.68 -5.06 -17.22
N HIS A 280 4.93 -6.17 -17.14
CA HIS A 280 4.90 -7.18 -18.19
C HIS A 280 3.91 -6.87 -19.33
N GLY A 281 2.68 -6.51 -19.00
CA GLY A 281 1.58 -6.37 -19.95
C GLY A 281 1.66 -5.11 -20.82
N LEU A 282 2.39 -4.09 -20.38
CA LEU A 282 2.51 -2.81 -21.09
C LEU A 282 3.94 -2.47 -21.54
N GLY A 283 4.91 -3.34 -21.24
CA GLY A 283 6.32 -3.13 -21.57
C GLY A 283 6.78 -3.95 -22.78
N GLY A 284 7.10 -3.26 -23.88
CA GLY A 284 8.18 -3.73 -24.78
C GLY A 284 9.56 -3.48 -24.13
N PRO A 285 10.67 -3.58 -24.87
CA PRO A 285 12.02 -3.34 -24.33
C PRO A 285 12.22 -1.99 -23.62
N ALA A 286 11.37 -0.99 -23.92
CA ALA A 286 11.40 0.36 -23.34
C ALA A 286 10.45 0.55 -22.13
N GLY A 287 9.64 -0.46 -21.77
CA GLY A 287 8.60 -0.35 -20.74
C GLY A 287 7.34 0.41 -21.18
N PRO A 288 6.31 0.49 -20.31
CA PRO A 288 5.09 1.24 -20.59
C PRO A 288 5.34 2.72 -20.82
N ARG A 289 4.60 3.31 -21.75
CA ARG A 289 4.50 4.78 -21.87
C ARG A 289 3.75 5.35 -20.66
N ARG A 290 4.09 6.57 -20.25
CA ARG A 290 3.43 7.27 -19.13
C ARG A 290 1.92 7.31 -19.23
N ALA A 291 1.41 7.66 -20.40
CA ALA A 291 -0.04 7.71 -20.64
C ALA A 291 -0.72 6.35 -20.39
N ALA A 292 -0.12 5.25 -20.86
CA ALA A 292 -0.65 3.90 -20.67
C ALA A 292 -0.62 3.47 -19.20
N ALA A 293 0.44 3.84 -18.46
CA ALA A 293 0.51 3.58 -17.02
C ALA A 293 -0.57 4.35 -16.24
N HIS A 294 -0.80 5.62 -16.58
CA HIS A 294 -1.86 6.43 -15.97
C HIS A 294 -3.25 5.87 -16.29
N GLU A 295 -3.51 5.52 -17.54
CA GLU A 295 -4.77 4.91 -17.97
C GLU A 295 -5.05 3.58 -17.24
N PHE A 296 -4.03 2.72 -17.15
CA PHE A 296 -4.10 1.48 -16.36
C PHE A 296 -4.47 1.76 -14.90
N LEU A 297 -3.74 2.67 -14.24
CA LEU A 297 -3.91 2.93 -12.81
C LEU A 297 -5.25 3.61 -12.50
N LEU A 298 -5.76 4.47 -13.38
CA LEU A 298 -7.09 5.07 -13.23
C LEU A 298 -8.20 4.02 -13.37
N ALA A 299 -8.15 3.20 -14.41
CA ALA A 299 -9.12 2.12 -14.62
C ALA A 299 -9.08 1.09 -13.48
N ALA A 300 -7.87 0.72 -13.05
CA ALA A 300 -7.66 -0.14 -11.89
C ALA A 300 -8.23 0.47 -10.61
N ALA A 301 -8.12 1.79 -10.39
CA ALA A 301 -8.69 2.44 -9.22
C ALA A 301 -10.23 2.41 -9.22
N GLY A 302 -10.86 2.53 -10.39
CA GLY A 302 -12.30 2.35 -10.56
C GLY A 302 -12.76 0.96 -10.13
N ALA A 303 -12.11 -0.09 -10.65
CA ALA A 303 -12.38 -1.46 -10.21
C ALA A 303 -12.04 -1.67 -8.73
N GLY A 304 -10.95 -1.09 -8.25
CA GLY A 304 -10.56 -1.14 -6.84
C GLY A 304 -11.60 -0.52 -5.90
N ALA A 305 -12.37 0.46 -6.38
CA ALA A 305 -13.53 0.96 -5.66
C ALA A 305 -14.68 -0.08 -5.69
N VAL A 306 -15.08 -0.57 -6.86
CA VAL A 306 -16.19 -1.56 -6.98
C VAL A 306 -15.94 -2.82 -6.12
N TRP A 307 -14.69 -3.29 -6.03
CA TRP A 307 -14.29 -4.45 -5.23
C TRP A 307 -13.73 -4.09 -3.85
N ALA A 308 -14.07 -2.93 -3.27
CA ALA A 308 -13.47 -2.49 -2.01
C ALA A 308 -13.78 -3.38 -0.80
N THR A 309 -14.88 -4.14 -0.82
CA THR A 309 -15.26 -5.10 0.23
C THR A 309 -14.82 -6.53 -0.06
N ALA A 310 -14.26 -6.79 -1.24
CA ALA A 310 -13.72 -8.10 -1.58
C ALA A 310 -12.41 -8.33 -0.82
N PRO A 311 -12.02 -9.60 -0.60
CA PRO A 311 -10.70 -9.88 -0.03
C PRO A 311 -9.59 -9.36 -0.95
N GLU A 312 -8.40 -9.12 -0.37
CA GLU A 312 -7.30 -8.42 -1.06
C GLU A 312 -6.89 -9.08 -2.40
N PRO A 313 -6.77 -10.41 -2.52
CA PRO A 313 -6.44 -11.06 -3.79
C PRO A 313 -7.46 -10.81 -4.90
N GLU A 314 -8.76 -10.93 -4.59
CA GLU A 314 -9.87 -10.71 -5.52
C GLU A 314 -9.92 -9.26 -5.98
N ARG A 315 -9.74 -8.32 -5.04
CA ARG A 315 -9.67 -6.90 -5.35
C ARG A 315 -8.48 -6.60 -6.26
N ALA A 316 -7.29 -7.11 -5.94
CA ALA A 316 -6.10 -6.91 -6.76
C ALA A 316 -6.24 -7.52 -8.17
N ALA A 317 -6.86 -8.70 -8.28
CA ALA A 317 -7.16 -9.34 -9.57
C ALA A 317 -8.11 -8.48 -10.42
N ALA A 318 -9.19 -7.97 -9.81
CA ALA A 318 -10.15 -7.08 -10.47
C ALA A 318 -9.48 -5.81 -10.97
N MET A 319 -8.68 -5.16 -10.13
CA MET A 319 -7.93 -3.95 -10.45
C MET A 319 -6.98 -4.17 -11.63
N ALA A 320 -6.16 -5.22 -11.58
CA ALA A 320 -5.20 -5.51 -12.64
C ALA A 320 -5.86 -5.88 -13.97
N ALA A 321 -6.94 -6.66 -13.95
CA ALA A 321 -7.67 -7.04 -15.15
C ALA A 321 -8.41 -5.86 -15.80
N ALA A 322 -9.03 -4.99 -14.99
CA ALA A 322 -9.67 -3.77 -15.49
C ALA A 322 -8.64 -2.84 -16.14
N GLY A 323 -7.53 -2.57 -15.45
CA GLY A 323 -6.46 -1.72 -15.97
C GLY A 323 -5.89 -2.24 -17.29
N LEU A 324 -5.57 -3.54 -17.35
CA LEU A 324 -5.01 -4.15 -18.56
C LEU A 324 -6.01 -4.15 -19.73
N ALA A 325 -7.28 -4.49 -19.46
CA ALA A 325 -8.31 -4.47 -20.49
C ALA A 325 -8.52 -3.07 -21.07
N THR A 326 -8.56 -2.04 -20.22
CA THR A 326 -8.72 -0.65 -20.67
C THR A 326 -7.57 -0.22 -21.58
N VAL A 327 -6.31 -0.48 -21.20
CA VAL A 327 -5.17 -0.12 -22.04
C VAL A 327 -5.12 -0.90 -23.37
N HIS A 328 -5.74 -2.08 -23.42
CA HIS A 328 -5.94 -2.83 -24.67
C HIS A 328 -7.16 -2.36 -25.48
N GLY A 329 -7.77 -1.23 -25.13
CA GLY A 329 -8.89 -0.63 -25.87
C GLY A 329 -10.24 -1.29 -25.59
N ALA A 330 -10.39 -2.02 -24.48
CA ALA A 330 -11.68 -2.58 -24.12
C ALA A 330 -12.64 -1.48 -23.65
N GLU A 331 -13.86 -1.52 -24.19
CA GLU A 331 -15.00 -0.72 -23.67
C GLU A 331 -15.20 -0.92 -22.16
N PRO A 332 -15.69 0.10 -21.42
CA PRO A 332 -15.83 0.04 -19.96
C PRO A 332 -16.56 -1.21 -19.44
N ALA A 333 -17.63 -1.64 -20.12
CA ALA A 333 -18.38 -2.84 -19.76
C ALA A 333 -17.54 -4.12 -19.90
N ALA A 334 -16.72 -4.21 -20.95
CA ALA A 334 -15.83 -5.35 -21.17
C ALA A 334 -14.69 -5.37 -20.14
N ALA A 335 -14.15 -4.21 -19.76
CA ALA A 335 -13.13 -4.09 -18.73
C ALA A 335 -13.65 -4.55 -17.35
N LEU A 336 -14.85 -4.12 -16.94
CA LEU A 336 -15.45 -4.59 -15.69
C LEU A 336 -15.86 -6.07 -15.73
N ALA A 337 -16.25 -6.59 -16.91
CA ALA A 337 -16.49 -8.02 -17.08
C ALA A 337 -15.19 -8.84 -16.89
N ALA A 338 -14.06 -8.35 -17.42
CA ALA A 338 -12.75 -8.95 -17.19
C ALA A 338 -12.37 -8.92 -15.70
N ALA A 339 -12.60 -7.78 -15.03
CA ALA A 339 -12.39 -7.64 -13.59
C ALA A 339 -13.18 -8.67 -12.77
N ARG A 340 -14.47 -8.86 -13.11
CA ARG A 340 -15.32 -9.86 -12.46
C ARG A 340 -14.83 -11.29 -12.68
N ARG A 341 -14.39 -11.64 -13.90
CA ARG A 341 -13.80 -12.95 -14.19
C ARG A 341 -12.51 -13.19 -13.41
N ALA A 342 -11.66 -12.16 -13.31
CA ALA A 342 -10.40 -12.24 -12.58
C ALA A 342 -10.63 -12.47 -11.08
N ALA A 343 -11.57 -11.74 -10.48
CA ALA A 343 -11.91 -11.83 -9.07
C ALA A 343 -12.66 -13.12 -8.68
N ALA A 344 -13.42 -13.73 -9.59
CA ALA A 344 -14.19 -14.92 -9.28
C ALA A 344 -13.28 -16.14 -9.05
N GLY A 345 -13.52 -16.95 -8.02
CA GLY A 345 -12.92 -18.28 -7.88
C GLY A 345 -11.38 -18.31 -7.78
N LEU A 346 -10.78 -17.36 -7.08
CA LEU A 346 -9.37 -17.45 -6.69
C LEU A 346 -9.18 -18.58 -5.67
N PRO A 347 -8.14 -19.42 -5.83
CA PRO A 347 -7.86 -20.45 -4.84
C PRO A 347 -7.42 -19.82 -3.53
N ALA A 348 -7.80 -20.45 -2.41
CA ALA A 348 -7.33 -20.03 -1.10
C ALA A 348 -5.80 -20.11 -1.04
N GLY A 349 -5.17 -19.02 -0.59
CA GLY A 349 -3.70 -18.94 -0.51
C GLY A 349 -2.98 -18.61 -1.82
N ALA A 350 -3.70 -18.19 -2.87
CA ALA A 350 -3.08 -17.67 -4.09
C ALA A 350 -2.06 -16.57 -3.77
N ASP A 351 -0.85 -16.70 -4.31
CA ASP A 351 0.16 -15.65 -4.17
C ASP A 351 -0.04 -14.53 -5.20
N ALA A 352 0.72 -13.44 -5.05
CA ALA A 352 0.61 -12.29 -5.95
C ALA A 352 0.90 -12.64 -7.43
N GLY A 353 1.74 -13.66 -7.69
CA GLY A 353 2.05 -14.13 -9.04
C GLY A 353 0.86 -14.86 -9.66
N ASP A 354 0.22 -15.76 -8.91
CA ASP A 354 -0.99 -16.46 -9.36
C ASP A 354 -2.14 -15.50 -9.66
N VAL A 355 -2.32 -14.50 -8.77
CA VAL A 355 -3.33 -13.45 -8.93
C VAL A 355 -3.06 -12.61 -10.18
N ALA A 356 -1.81 -12.21 -10.42
CA ALA A 356 -1.42 -11.44 -11.60
C ALA A 356 -1.63 -12.23 -12.91
N VAL A 357 -1.22 -13.50 -12.94
CA VAL A 357 -1.42 -14.38 -14.10
C VAL A 357 -2.91 -14.59 -14.38
N ARG A 358 -3.73 -14.75 -13.34
CA ARG A 358 -5.18 -14.86 -13.49
C ARG A 358 -5.78 -13.60 -14.10
N ALA A 359 -5.37 -12.41 -13.64
CA ALA A 359 -5.83 -11.14 -14.19
C ALA A 359 -5.55 -11.04 -15.70
N ILE A 360 -4.34 -11.39 -16.13
CA ILE A 360 -3.96 -11.40 -17.55
C ILE A 360 -4.83 -12.38 -18.35
N ARG A 361 -5.03 -13.61 -17.85
CA ARG A 361 -5.87 -14.62 -18.51
C ARG A 361 -7.33 -14.20 -18.64
N ALA A 362 -7.85 -13.47 -17.65
CA ALA A 362 -9.24 -13.00 -17.67
C ALA A 362 -9.52 -11.96 -18.77
N VAL A 363 -8.48 -11.23 -19.19
CA VAL A 363 -8.53 -10.29 -20.32
C VAL A 363 -8.41 -11.02 -21.66
N ALA A 364 -7.59 -12.06 -21.74
CA ALA A 364 -7.38 -12.86 -22.95
C ALA A 364 -8.53 -13.85 -23.26
N ALA A 365 -9.39 -14.15 -22.29
CA ALA A 365 -10.50 -15.09 -22.47
C ALA A 365 -11.49 -14.56 -23.53
N PRO A 366 -11.94 -15.41 -24.47
CA PRO A 366 -12.94 -15.02 -25.46
C PRO A 366 -14.21 -14.51 -24.76
N ARG A 367 -14.84 -13.47 -25.31
CA ARG A 367 -16.13 -12.97 -24.83
C ARG A 367 -17.12 -14.15 -24.91
N ALA A 368 -17.58 -14.63 -23.76
CA ALA A 368 -18.74 -15.52 -23.73
C ALA A 368 -19.89 -14.75 -24.41
N ALA A 369 -20.41 -15.33 -25.49
CA ALA A 369 -21.47 -14.77 -26.32
C ALA A 369 -22.78 -14.60 -25.53
#